data_AF-A0A2M8P5H8-F1
#
_entry.id   AF-A0A2M8P5H8-F1
#
_cell.length_a   1.000
_cell.length_b   1.000
_cell.length_c   1.000
_cell.angle_alpha   90.00
_cell.angle_beta   90.00
_cell.angle_gamma   90.00
#
_symmetry.space_group_name_H-M   'P 1'
#
loop_
_entity.id
_entity.type
_entity.pdbx_description
1 polymer ?
#
loop_
_entity_poly.entity_id
_entity_poly.type
_entity_poly.pdbx_seq_one_letter_code
_entity_poly.pdbx_strand_id
1 'polypeptide(L)'
;LHGPPGLGKTTLSNIISNEMGVGIKVTSGPVLDKPGDLAGLLTNLEPRDVLFIDEIHRLSPIVEEYPYSAMEDFRIDILIDKGPSARSGQLELNPFTLIGA
;
A
#
# COMPACT_ATOMS: atom_id res chain seq x y z
N LEU A 1 3.75 -12.00 5.01
CA LEU A 1 4.54 -12.61 6.11
C LEU A 1 3.59 -12.98 7.23
N HIS A 2 3.38 -14.26 7.52
CA HIS A 2 2.44 -14.67 8.57
C HIS A 2 3.20 -15.21 9.78
N GLY A 3 2.75 -14.87 10.98
CA GLY A 3 3.29 -15.42 12.22
C GLY A 3 2.99 -14.51 13.43
N PRO A 4 3.14 -15.02 14.67
CA PRO A 4 3.03 -14.23 15.89
C PRO A 4 3.80 -12.90 15.87
N PRO A 5 3.39 -11.91 16.70
CA PRO A 5 4.18 -10.70 16.91
C PRO A 5 5.58 -11.07 17.46
N GLY A 6 6.59 -10.27 17.10
CA GLY A 6 7.97 -10.48 17.57
C GLY A 6 8.81 -11.45 16.74
N LEU A 7 8.27 -12.12 15.72
CA LEU A 7 9.04 -13.02 14.83
C LEU A 7 9.86 -12.31 13.74
N GLY A 8 10.05 -11.00 13.86
CA GLY A 8 10.91 -10.24 12.94
C GLY A 8 10.30 -9.97 11.57
N LYS A 9 8.97 -9.94 11.42
CA LYS A 9 8.30 -9.58 10.14
C LYS A 9 8.76 -8.21 9.64
N THR A 10 8.68 -7.19 10.49
CA THR A 10 9.17 -5.83 10.22
C THR A 10 10.67 -5.81 9.95
N THR A 11 11.45 -6.60 10.70
CA THR A 11 12.90 -6.72 10.50
C THR A 11 13.20 -7.26 9.10
N LEU A 12 12.51 -8.31 8.66
CA LEU A 12 12.69 -8.91 7.36
C LEU A 12 12.34 -7.94 6.22
N SER A 13 11.26 -7.15 6.37
CA SER A 13 10.91 -6.11 5.39
C SER A 13 12.02 -5.06 5.23
N ASN A 14 12.63 -4.62 6.34
CA ASN A 14 13.76 -3.69 6.30
C ASN A 14 15.02 -4.32 5.67
N ILE A 15 15.28 -5.61 5.93
CA ILE A 15 16.37 -6.33 5.27
C ILE A 15 16.14 -6.34 3.76
N ILE A 16 14.93 -6.68 3.30
CA ILE A 16 14.58 -6.70 1.87
C ILE A 16 14.82 -5.34 1.21
N SER A 17 14.31 -4.25 1.80
CA SER A 17 14.51 -2.91 1.22
C SER A 17 15.99 -2.51 1.19
N ASN A 18 16.73 -2.83 2.24
CA ASN A 18 18.17 -2.55 2.33
C ASN A 18 18.98 -3.32 1.28
N GLU A 19 18.71 -4.62 1.10
CA GLU A 19 19.37 -5.44 0.08
C GLU A 19 19.01 -5.01 -1.35
N MET A 20 17.81 -4.47 -1.54
CA MET A 20 17.39 -3.87 -2.82
C MET A 20 17.94 -2.47 -3.06
N GLY A 21 18.48 -1.80 -2.03
CA GLY A 21 18.95 -0.41 -2.11
C GLY A 21 17.84 0.62 -2.36
N VAL A 22 16.62 0.36 -1.87
CA VAL A 22 15.42 1.18 -2.11
C VAL A 22 14.82 1.68 -0.79
N GLY A 23 13.91 2.65 -0.88
CA GLY A 23 13.16 3.13 0.28
C GLY A 23 12.17 2.10 0.82
N ILE A 24 11.78 2.29 2.07
CA ILE A 24 10.67 1.56 2.69
C ILE A 24 9.66 2.54 3.28
N LYS A 25 8.39 2.34 2.96
CA LYS A 25 7.26 3.00 3.62
C LYS A 25 6.55 1.97 4.50
N VAL A 26 6.35 2.33 5.77
CA VAL A 26 5.71 1.47 6.77
C VAL A 26 4.37 2.07 7.15
N THR A 27 3.32 1.24 7.15
CA THR A 27 1.98 1.58 7.63
C THR A 27 1.32 0.33 8.24
N SER A 28 0.07 0.45 8.69
CA SER A 28 -0.72 -0.69 9.16
C SER A 28 -2.14 -0.68 8.60
N GLY A 29 -2.76 -1.86 8.52
CA GLY A 29 -4.13 -2.04 8.05
C GLY A 29 -5.13 -1.08 8.70
N PRO A 30 -5.16 -0.95 10.05
CA PRO A 30 -6.09 -0.05 10.74
C PRO A 30 -5.88 1.45 10.45
N VAL A 31 -4.69 1.85 10.00
CA VAL A 31 -4.39 3.25 9.63
C VAL A 31 -4.96 3.58 8.26
N LEU A 32 -5.10 2.58 7.39
CA LEU A 32 -5.61 2.71 6.02
C LEU A 32 -7.14 2.51 6.01
N ASP A 33 -7.86 3.45 6.63
CA ASP A 33 -9.32 3.37 6.79
C ASP A 33 -10.08 3.80 5.52
N LYS A 34 -9.51 4.72 4.72
CA LYS A 34 -10.16 5.27 3.53
C LYS A 34 -9.33 5.03 2.26
N PRO A 35 -9.97 4.87 1.09
CA PRO A 35 -9.28 4.74 -0.18
C PRO A 35 -8.26 5.85 -0.47
N GLY A 36 -8.58 7.09 -0.07
CA GLY A 36 -7.69 8.23 -0.25
C GLY A 36 -6.38 8.13 0.54
N ASP A 37 -6.38 7.48 1.71
CA ASP A 37 -5.19 7.34 2.54
C ASP A 37 -4.19 6.39 1.87
N LEU A 38 -4.66 5.26 1.35
CA LEU A 38 -3.85 4.33 0.58
C LEU A 38 -3.41 4.94 -0.75
N ALA A 39 -4.30 5.63 -1.45
CA ALA A 39 -3.98 6.31 -2.70
C ALA A 39 -2.83 7.31 -2.55
N GLY A 40 -2.93 8.18 -1.53
CA GLY A 40 -1.89 9.17 -1.25
C GLY A 40 -0.58 8.52 -0.82
N LEU A 41 -0.61 7.36 -0.16
CA LEU A 41 0.59 6.61 0.16
C LEU A 41 1.23 6.02 -1.10
N LEU A 42 0.45 5.38 -1.98
CA LEU A 42 0.93 4.70 -3.17
C LEU A 42 1.53 5.68 -4.19
N THR A 43 0.93 6.86 -4.37
CA THR A 43 1.42 7.88 -5.31
C THR A 43 2.73 8.54 -4.86
N ASN A 44 3.06 8.45 -3.57
CA ASN A 44 4.30 8.97 -3.00
C ASN A 44 5.44 7.94 -2.95
N LEU A 45 5.24 6.73 -3.47
CA LEU A 45 6.30 5.72 -3.57
C LEU A 45 7.25 6.05 -4.71
N GLU A 46 8.55 5.95 -4.44
CA GLU A 46 9.56 6.02 -5.49
C GLU A 46 9.64 4.68 -6.25
N PRO A 47 10.16 4.66 -7.49
CA PRO A 47 10.34 3.43 -8.23
C PRO A 47 11.10 2.36 -7.43
N ARG A 48 10.46 1.20 -7.29
CA ARG A 48 10.92 -0.02 -6.60
C ARG A 48 10.91 0.05 -5.07
N ASP A 49 10.34 1.09 -4.47
CA ASP A 49 10.18 1.16 -3.02
C ASP A 49 9.41 -0.06 -2.47
N VAL A 50 9.69 -0.38 -1.22
CA VAL A 50 8.95 -1.38 -0.45
C VAL A 50 7.84 -0.70 0.34
N LEU A 51 6.60 -1.14 0.14
CA LEU A 51 5.47 -0.80 1.00
C LEU A 51 5.22 -1.95 1.98
N PHE A 52 5.48 -1.73 3.26
CA PHE A 52 5.16 -2.67 4.32
C PHE A 52 3.85 -2.27 5.03
N ILE A 53 2.86 -3.16 5.02
CA ILE A 53 1.59 -3.00 5.73
C ILE A 53 1.51 -4.06 6.83
N ASP A 54 1.66 -3.64 8.08
CA ASP A 54 1.44 -4.51 9.23
C ASP A 54 -0.05 -4.70 9.52
N GLU A 55 -0.43 -5.84 10.07
CA GLU A 55 -1.83 -6.21 10.28
C GLU A 55 -2.69 -6.02 9.00
N ILE A 56 -2.18 -6.45 7.85
CA ILE A 56 -2.84 -6.23 6.54
C ILE A 56 -4.25 -6.85 6.50
N HIS A 57 -4.48 -7.91 7.27
CA HIS A 57 -5.78 -8.55 7.47
C HIS A 57 -6.83 -7.66 8.16
N ARG A 58 -6.43 -6.49 8.68
CA ARG A 58 -7.32 -5.49 9.30
C ARG A 58 -7.67 -4.34 8.36
N LEU A 59 -7.28 -4.41 7.08
CA LEU A 59 -7.77 -3.47 6.08
C LEU A 59 -9.30 -3.51 6.02
N SER A 60 -9.92 -2.35 5.81
CA SER A 60 -11.36 -2.33 5.56
C SER A 60 -11.65 -3.00 4.21
N PRO A 61 -12.80 -3.69 4.05
CA PRO A 61 -13.14 -4.34 2.78
C PRO A 61 -13.16 -3.37 1.59
N ILE A 62 -13.45 -2.09 1.84
CA ILE A 62 -13.42 -1.04 0.82
C ILE A 62 -11.99 -0.77 0.35
N VAL A 63 -11.01 -0.80 1.24
CA VAL A 63 -9.60 -0.52 0.91
C VAL A 63 -8.88 -1.76 0.39
N GLU A 64 -9.29 -2.96 0.80
CA GLU A 64 -8.63 -4.23 0.45
C GLU A 64 -8.53 -4.51 -1.07
N GLU A 65 -9.46 -4.00 -1.88
CA GLU A 65 -9.44 -4.15 -3.35
C GLU A 65 -8.31 -3.36 -4.04
N TYR A 66 -7.87 -2.25 -3.43
CA TYR A 66 -6.91 -1.33 -4.05
C TYR A 66 -5.48 -1.90 -4.11
N PRO A 67 -4.93 -2.56 -3.07
CA PRO A 67 -3.64 -3.22 -3.15
C PRO A 67 -3.55 -4.24 -4.30
N TYR A 68 -4.61 -5.02 -4.57
CA TYR A 68 -4.61 -5.97 -5.69
C TYR A 68 -4.46 -5.25 -7.03
N SER A 69 -5.29 -4.24 -7.28
CA SER A 69 -5.21 -3.43 -8.51
C SER A 69 -3.84 -2.75 -8.65
N ALA A 70 -3.33 -2.20 -7.56
CA ALA A 70 -2.01 -1.55 -7.52
C ALA A 70 -0.85 -2.52 -7.79
N MET A 71 -0.98 -3.78 -7.39
CA MET A 71 0.05 -4.81 -7.61
C MET A 71 -0.01 -5.43 -9.01
N GLU A 72 -1.20 -5.58 -9.58
CA GLU A 72 -1.39 -6.21 -10.89
C GLU A 72 -0.98 -5.26 -12.02
N ASP A 73 -1.49 -4.03 -12.00
CA ASP A 73 -1.38 -3.10 -13.13
C ASP A 73 -0.59 -1.83 -12.81
N PHE A 74 -0.13 -1.66 -11.56
CA PHE A 74 0.43 -0.38 -11.05
C PHE A 74 -0.50 0.81 -11.30
N ARG A 75 -1.80 0.56 -11.12
CA ARG A 75 -2.87 1.55 -11.32
C ARG A 75 -3.94 1.39 -10.26
N ILE A 76 -4.58 2.49 -9.91
CA ILE A 76 -5.77 2.50 -9.05
C ILE A 76 -6.79 3.51 -9.55
N ASP A 77 -8.07 3.14 -9.50
CA ASP A 77 -9.17 4.02 -9.83
C ASP A 77 -9.71 4.67 -8.56
N ILE A 78 -9.82 6.00 -8.54
CA ILE A 78 -10.14 6.76 -7.34
C ILE A 78 -11.18 7.82 -7.65
N LEU A 79 -12.11 8.02 -6.71
CA LEU A 79 -13.03 9.14 -6.74
C LEU A 79 -12.29 10.41 -6.29
N ILE A 80 -12.05 11.32 -7.23
CA ILE A 80 -11.28 12.55 -7.00
C ILE A 80 -12.14 13.61 -6.28
N ASP A 81 -13.45 13.60 -6.49
CA ASP A 81 -14.38 14.60 -5.97
C ASP A 81 -15.58 13.98 -5.25
N LYS A 82 -16.20 14.76 -4.34
CA LYS A 82 -17.46 14.41 -3.67
C LYS A 82 -18.61 15.29 -4.15
N GLY A 83 -19.79 14.69 -4.35
CA GLY A 83 -21.02 15.40 -4.70
C GLY A 83 -21.45 15.22 -6.17
N PRO A 84 -22.38 16.04 -6.69
CA PRO A 84 -22.96 15.88 -8.03
C PRO A 84 -21.95 15.99 -9.18
N SER A 85 -20.75 16.50 -8.90
CA SER A 85 -19.64 16.63 -9.85
C SER A 85 -18.51 15.62 -9.58
N ALA A 86 -18.75 14.60 -8.75
CA ALA A 86 -17.79 13.54 -8.49
C ALA A 86 -17.35 12.89 -9.80
N ARG A 87 -16.03 12.84 -10.01
CA ARG A 87 -15.41 12.17 -11.16
C ARG A 87 -14.47 11.09 -10.64
N SER A 88 -14.50 9.94 -11.31
CA SER A 88 -13.45 8.96 -11.19
C SER A 88 -12.25 9.40 -12.01
N GLY A 89 -11.06 9.20 -11.47
CA GLY A 89 -9.82 9.29 -12.20
C GLY A 89 -8.96 8.08 -11.91
N GLN A 90 -8.11 7.75 -12.88
CA GLN A 90 -7.13 6.69 -12.75
C GLN A 90 -5.78 7.30 -12.40
N LEU A 91 -5.14 6.79 -11.35
CA LEU A 91 -3.77 7.14 -11.00
C LEU A 91 -2.83 6.03 -11.44
N GLU A 92 -1.77 6.42 -12.14
CA GLU A 92 -0.64 5.55 -12.42
C GLU A 92 0.33 5.58 -11.23
N LEU A 93 0.87 4.41 -10.89
CA LEU A 93 1.76 4.22 -9.76
C LEU A 93 3.15 3.83 -10.26
N ASN A 94 4.17 4.21 -9.49
CA ASN A 94 5.50 3.66 -9.70
C ASN A 94 5.50 2.17 -9.34
N PRO A 95 6.25 1.31 -10.06
CA PRO A 95 6.39 -0.09 -9.68
C PRO A 95 6.96 -0.22 -8.27
N PHE A 96 6.34 -1.02 -7.42
CA PHE A 96 6.73 -1.16 -6.00
C PHE A 96 6.61 -2.61 -5.53
N THR A 97 7.15 -2.92 -4.35
CA THR A 97 6.99 -4.23 -3.71
C THR A 97 6.11 -4.11 -2.48
N LEU A 98 4.97 -4.82 -2.46
CA LEU A 98 4.11 -4.90 -1.28
C LEU A 98 4.54 -6.05 -0.37
N ILE A 99 4.68 -5.78 0.93
CA ILE A 99 4.84 -6.79 1.97
C ILE A 99 3.73 -6.60 3.02
N GLY A 100 2.74 -7.49 3.02
CA GLY A 100 1.70 -7.56 4.05
C GLY A 100 2.09 -8.49 5.20
N ALA A 101 1.79 -8.11 6.45
CA ALA A 101 2.02 -8.91 7.65
C ALA A 101 0.77 -9.18 8.49
#